data_AF-A0A9W8V6W2-F1
#
_entry.id   AF-A0A9W8V6W2-F1
#
_cell.length_a   1.000
_cell.length_b   1.000
_cell.length_c   1.000
_cell.angle_alpha   90.00
_cell.angle_beta   90.00
_cell.angle_gamma   90.00
#
_symmetry.space_group_name_H-M   'P 1'
#
loop_
_entity.id
_entity.type
_entity.pdbx_description
1 polymer ?
#
loop_
_entity_poly.entity_id
_entity_poly.type
_entity_poly.pdbx_seq_one_letter_code
_entity_poly.pdbx_strand_id
1 'polypeptide(L)'
;MPTYEFHHILPLTGVQKSRLARLITDWHATTFKAPRFIVNCRFVDIRASNPEDFWVGGRQLKTNTLIITLRSGTGRTAEQYAGITTKLISFWNDSIKEVQAGSKEKELKDVFIMGSYDSAFERGFFLPMPGKFEEWVAGNEAEFRALASEGDEIFQDLVEELETRPEFKVVNKA
;
A
#
# COMPACT_ATOMS: atom_id res chain seq x y z
N MET A 1 -1.72 -7.63 3.32
CA MET A 1 -1.69 -7.66 1.85
C MET A 1 -2.57 -6.56 1.30
N PRO A 2 -2.01 -5.37 1.06
CA PRO A 2 -2.74 -4.31 0.39
C PRO A 2 -2.28 -4.12 -1.07
N THR A 3 -3.22 -3.69 -1.91
CA THR A 3 -2.93 -3.04 -3.19
C THR A 3 -3.50 -1.63 -3.15
N TYR A 4 -2.64 -0.63 -3.32
CA TYR A 4 -3.00 0.79 -3.43
C TYR A 4 -2.90 1.20 -4.90
N GLU A 5 -4.02 1.35 -5.58
CA GLU A 5 -4.08 1.72 -7.00
C GLU A 5 -4.56 3.16 -7.16
N PHE A 6 -3.67 4.02 -7.66
CA PHE A 6 -3.95 5.42 -7.95
C PHE A 6 -4.26 5.58 -9.43
N HIS A 7 -5.50 5.92 -9.75
CA HIS A 7 -5.88 6.45 -11.06
C HIS A 7 -5.71 7.95 -11.02
N HIS A 8 -4.81 8.50 -11.84
CA HIS A 8 -4.44 9.91 -11.75
C HIS A 8 -4.57 10.65 -13.08
N ILE A 9 -5.03 11.90 -12.99
CA ILE A 9 -5.09 12.87 -14.09
C ILE A 9 -3.93 13.87 -14.05
N LEU A 10 -3.00 13.69 -13.11
CA LEU A 10 -1.85 14.56 -12.94
C LEU A 10 -0.61 14.05 -13.68
N PRO A 11 0.29 14.93 -14.15
CA PRO A 11 1.57 14.55 -14.76
C PRO A 11 2.58 14.07 -13.70
N LEU A 12 2.27 12.98 -13.00
CA LEU A 12 3.11 12.49 -11.90
C LEU A 12 4.46 11.97 -12.38
N THR A 13 5.55 12.51 -11.84
CA THR A 13 6.92 12.06 -12.11
C THR A 13 7.27 10.80 -11.33
N GLY A 14 8.35 10.11 -11.72
CA GLY A 14 8.88 8.98 -10.96
C GLY A 14 9.21 9.32 -9.50
N VAL A 15 9.67 10.55 -9.24
CA VAL A 15 9.97 11.04 -7.88
C VAL A 15 8.69 11.14 -7.04
N GLN A 16 7.61 11.66 -7.60
CA GLN A 16 6.34 11.80 -6.89
C GLN A 16 5.69 10.44 -6.62
N LYS A 17 5.69 9.55 -7.62
CA LYS A 17 5.20 8.17 -7.47
C LYS A 17 6.02 7.39 -6.42
N SER A 18 7.34 7.48 -6.48
CA SER A 18 8.25 6.83 -5.52
C SER A 18 8.04 7.34 -4.09
N ARG A 19 7.94 8.67 -3.91
CA ARG A 19 7.66 9.28 -2.60
C ARG A 19 6.33 8.76 -2.02
N LEU A 20 5.28 8.75 -2.83
CA LEU A 20 3.96 8.30 -2.39
C LEU A 20 3.96 6.81 -2.03
N ALA A 21 4.57 5.96 -2.87
CA ALA A 21 4.72 4.54 -2.60
C ALA A 21 5.50 4.28 -1.30
N ARG A 22 6.59 5.02 -1.06
CA ARG A 22 7.39 4.91 0.16
C ARG A 22 6.60 5.31 1.41
N LEU A 23 5.94 6.47 1.39
CA LEU A 23 5.12 6.94 2.52
C LEU A 23 4.04 5.93 2.91
N ILE A 24 3.35 5.35 1.92
CA ILE A 24 2.30 4.36 2.13
C ILE A 24 2.90 3.05 2.67
N THR A 25 4.00 2.60 2.09
CA THR A 25 4.69 1.36 2.50
C THR A 25 5.17 1.46 3.94
N ASP A 26 5.88 2.54 4.29
CA ASP A 26 6.39 2.79 5.63
C ASP A 26 5.26 2.81 6.66
N TRP A 27 4.20 3.56 6.35
CA TRP A 27 3.04 3.68 7.23
C TRP A 27 2.27 2.37 7.38
N HIS A 28 2.00 1.66 6.29
CA HIS A 28 1.26 0.39 6.34
C HIS A 28 2.03 -0.67 7.11
N ALA A 29 3.31 -0.85 6.77
CA ALA A 29 4.18 -1.83 7.39
C ALA A 29 4.25 -1.62 8.91
N THR A 30 4.42 -0.37 9.36
CA THR A 30 4.49 -0.02 10.78
C THR A 30 3.13 -0.15 11.47
N THR A 31 2.07 0.40 10.88
CA THR A 31 0.72 0.42 11.49
C THR A 31 0.15 -0.98 11.68
N PHE A 32 0.41 -1.88 10.72
CA PHE A 32 -0.15 -3.23 10.72
C PHE A 32 0.89 -4.31 11.02
N LYS A 33 2.09 -3.91 11.46
CA LYS A 33 3.20 -4.80 11.83
C LYS A 33 3.48 -5.88 10.79
N ALA A 34 3.44 -5.48 9.53
CA ALA A 34 3.61 -6.37 8.41
C ALA A 34 4.95 -6.10 7.70
N PRO A 35 5.59 -7.10 7.09
CA PRO A 35 6.76 -6.91 6.23
C PRO A 35 6.48 -5.88 5.13
N ARG A 36 7.47 -5.08 4.70
CA ARG A 36 7.22 -4.04 3.69
C ARG A 36 6.88 -4.61 2.31
N PHE A 37 7.50 -5.74 1.96
CA PHE A 37 7.41 -6.31 0.61
C PHE A 37 5.98 -6.67 0.18
N ILE A 38 5.06 -6.81 1.14
CA ILE A 38 3.66 -7.13 0.88
C ILE A 38 2.83 -5.95 0.37
N VAL A 39 3.36 -4.73 0.49
CA VAL A 39 2.64 -3.49 0.20
C VAL A 39 2.80 -3.16 -1.27
N ASN A 40 1.73 -3.34 -2.04
CA ASN A 40 1.76 -3.11 -3.48
C ASN A 40 1.16 -1.73 -3.79
N CYS A 41 1.88 -0.91 -4.56
CA CYS A 41 1.39 0.37 -5.07
C CYS A 41 1.40 0.37 -6.61
N ARG A 42 0.32 0.82 -7.23
CA ARG A 42 0.18 0.95 -8.68
C ARG A 42 -0.29 2.34 -9.05
N PHE A 43 0.29 2.92 -10.09
CA PHE A 43 -0.07 4.23 -10.61
C PHE A 43 -0.54 4.10 -12.05
N VAL A 44 -1.82 4.35 -12.29
CA VAL A 44 -2.48 4.32 -13.59
C VAL A 44 -2.67 5.75 -14.06
N ASP A 45 -1.93 6.12 -15.10
CA ASP A 45 -2.07 7.43 -15.74
C ASP A 45 -3.27 7.40 -16.69
N ILE A 46 -4.35 8.10 -16.32
CA ILE A 46 -5.59 8.13 -17.10
C ILE A 46 -5.74 9.43 -17.89
N ARG A 47 -4.70 10.26 -17.98
CA ARG A 47 -4.74 11.53 -18.72
C ARG A 47 -5.12 11.31 -20.19
N ALA A 48 -4.49 10.32 -20.83
CA ALA A 48 -4.69 9.98 -22.23
C ALA A 48 -5.95 9.15 -22.52
N SER A 49 -6.65 8.64 -21.50
CA SER A 49 -7.89 7.88 -21.67
C SER A 49 -9.00 8.75 -22.27
N ASN A 50 -9.94 8.16 -23.03
CA ASN A 50 -11.05 8.90 -23.62
C ASN A 50 -11.89 9.57 -22.51
N PRO A 51 -12.06 10.91 -22.52
CA PRO A 51 -12.89 11.60 -21.53
C PRO A 51 -14.33 11.09 -21.46
N GLU A 52 -14.87 10.48 -22.52
CA GLU A 52 -16.23 9.93 -22.57
C GLU A 52 -16.38 8.60 -21.80
N ASP A 53 -15.30 8.05 -21.24
CA ASP A 53 -15.36 6.84 -20.41
C ASP A 53 -15.58 7.14 -18.92
N PHE A 54 -15.56 8.43 -18.52
CA PHE A 54 -15.56 8.84 -17.12
C PHE A 54 -16.80 9.66 -16.76
N TRP A 55 -17.65 9.10 -15.92
CA TRP A 55 -18.92 9.71 -15.52
C TRP A 55 -19.11 9.63 -14.01
N VAL A 56 -19.42 10.76 -13.38
CA VAL A 56 -19.73 10.87 -11.94
C VAL A 56 -21.05 11.58 -11.79
N GLY A 57 -22.03 10.92 -11.17
CA GLY A 57 -23.38 11.47 -10.99
C GLY A 57 -24.07 11.85 -12.31
N GLY A 58 -23.81 11.09 -13.38
CA GLY A 58 -24.36 11.35 -14.72
C GLY A 58 -23.71 12.52 -15.47
N ARG A 59 -22.60 13.06 -14.96
CA ARG A 59 -21.82 14.11 -15.64
C ARG A 59 -20.45 13.59 -16.00
N GLN A 60 -19.99 13.96 -17.20
CA GLN A 60 -18.66 13.62 -17.65
C GLN A 60 -17.63 14.29 -16.74
N LEU A 61 -16.85 13.49 -16.03
CA LEU A 61 -15.88 13.96 -15.04
C LEU A 61 -14.78 12.94 -14.83
N LYS A 62 -13.56 13.34 -15.16
CA LYS A 62 -12.34 12.58 -14.89
C LYS A 62 -11.67 13.12 -13.62
N THR A 63 -11.39 12.26 -12.65
CA THR A 63 -10.85 12.64 -11.34
C THR A 63 -9.67 11.78 -10.95
N ASN A 64 -8.90 12.20 -9.93
CA ASN A 64 -7.97 11.28 -9.28
C ASN A 64 -8.75 10.40 -8.30
N THR A 65 -8.50 9.10 -8.35
CA THR A 65 -9.15 8.10 -7.50
C THR A 65 -8.11 7.17 -6.92
N LEU A 66 -8.29 6.80 -5.64
CA LEU A 66 -7.51 5.76 -4.99
C LEU A 66 -8.41 4.57 -4.68
N ILE A 67 -8.09 3.42 -5.26
CA ILE A 67 -8.73 2.15 -4.95
C ILE A 67 -7.77 1.34 -4.09
N ILE A 68 -8.26 0.86 -2.96
CA ILE A 68 -7.47 0.13 -1.98
C ILE A 68 -8.12 -1.24 -1.81
N THR A 69 -7.41 -2.28 -2.21
CA THR A 69 -7.83 -3.66 -2.00
C THR A 69 -7.04 -4.26 -0.86
N LEU A 70 -7.72 -4.76 0.16
CA LEU A 70 -7.14 -5.31 1.38
C LEU A 70 -7.62 -6.74 1.61
N ARG A 71 -6.93 -7.44 2.50
CA ARG A 71 -7.41 -8.71 3.06
C ARG A 71 -8.78 -8.52 3.74
N SER A 72 -9.71 -9.44 3.48
CA SER A 72 -11.01 -9.51 4.14
C SER A 72 -10.86 -9.86 5.63
N GLY A 73 -11.95 -9.73 6.41
CA GLY A 73 -11.99 -10.22 7.79
C GLY A 73 -11.28 -9.37 8.85
N THR A 74 -10.90 -8.12 8.53
CA THR A 74 -10.16 -7.25 9.47
C THR A 74 -10.99 -6.71 10.64
N GLY A 75 -12.33 -6.78 10.58
CA GLY A 75 -13.21 -6.28 11.64
C GLY A 75 -13.07 -4.78 11.94
N ARG A 76 -12.50 -3.99 11.03
CA ARG A 76 -12.24 -2.56 11.26
C ARG A 76 -13.53 -1.76 11.45
N THR A 77 -13.48 -0.79 12.36
CA THR A 77 -14.59 0.15 12.61
C THR A 77 -14.65 1.25 11.55
N ALA A 78 -15.77 1.97 11.50
CA ALA A 78 -15.93 3.11 10.59
C ALA A 78 -14.88 4.21 10.85
N GLU A 79 -14.56 4.47 12.12
CA GLU A 79 -13.57 5.46 12.54
C GLU A 79 -12.16 5.06 12.08
N GLN A 80 -11.84 3.78 12.17
CA GLN A 80 -10.56 3.25 11.67
C GLN A 80 -10.45 3.41 10.15
N TYR A 81 -11.51 3.12 9.40
CA TYR A 81 -11.53 3.36 7.96
C TYR A 81 -11.40 4.85 7.62
N ALA A 82 -12.12 5.73 8.32
CA ALA A 82 -12.01 7.17 8.14
C ALA A 82 -10.58 7.69 8.42
N GLY A 83 -9.94 7.17 9.48
CA GLY A 83 -8.55 7.49 9.81
C GLY A 83 -7.56 7.04 8.72
N ILE A 84 -7.70 5.82 8.21
CA ILE A 84 -6.90 5.31 7.09
C ILE A 84 -7.08 6.20 5.85
N THR A 85 -8.32 6.47 5.46
CA THR A 85 -8.65 7.30 4.29
C THR A 85 -8.03 8.69 4.42
N THR A 86 -8.21 9.35 5.57
CA THR A 86 -7.66 10.69 5.82
C THR A 86 -6.13 10.70 5.75
N LYS A 87 -5.49 9.67 6.30
CA LYS A 87 -4.03 9.53 6.25
C LYS A 87 -3.52 9.40 4.81
N LEU A 88 -4.17 8.59 3.98
CA LEU A 88 -3.78 8.39 2.58
C LEU A 88 -3.98 9.66 1.74
N ILE A 89 -5.07 10.40 1.97
CA ILE A 89 -5.28 11.72 1.35
C ILE A 89 -4.14 12.68 1.74
N SER A 90 -3.68 12.65 3.00
CA SER A 90 -2.55 13.50 3.42
C SER A 90 -1.25 13.16 2.69
N PHE A 91 -0.98 11.86 2.46
CA PHE A 91 0.20 11.42 1.71
C PHE A 91 0.15 11.81 0.25
N TRP A 92 -1.03 11.70 -0.37
CA TRP A 92 -1.25 12.20 -1.72
C TRP A 92 -0.93 13.68 -1.80
N ASN A 93 -1.57 14.51 -0.97
CA ASN A 93 -1.41 15.96 -0.97
C ASN A 93 0.05 16.40 -0.78
N ASP A 94 0.78 15.77 0.15
CA ASP A 94 2.19 16.06 0.37
C ASP A 94 3.07 15.64 -0.83
N SER A 95 2.76 14.52 -1.47
CA SER A 95 3.54 13.99 -2.59
C SER A 95 3.35 14.80 -3.87
N ILE A 96 2.18 15.41 -4.07
CA ILE A 96 1.82 16.14 -5.30
C ILE A 96 1.88 17.66 -5.17
N LYS A 97 2.33 18.19 -4.02
CA LYS A 97 2.33 19.63 -3.74
C LYS A 97 2.98 20.48 -4.84
N GLU A 98 4.11 20.01 -5.38
CA GLU A 98 4.91 20.70 -6.42
C GLU A 98 4.39 20.49 -7.85
N VAL A 99 3.38 19.62 -8.07
CA VAL A 99 2.79 19.39 -9.40
C VAL A 99 2.16 20.69 -9.90
N GLN A 100 2.38 21.07 -11.15
CA GLN A 100 1.72 22.23 -11.75
C GLN A 100 0.33 21.83 -12.26
N ALA A 101 -0.70 22.07 -11.45
CA ALA A 101 -2.11 21.79 -11.76
C ALA A 101 -3.02 22.63 -10.84
N GLY A 102 -4.28 22.82 -11.23
CA GLY A 102 -5.26 23.54 -10.41
C GLY A 102 -5.53 22.83 -9.08
N SER A 103 -5.86 23.56 -8.02
CA SER A 103 -6.11 22.97 -6.69
C SER A 103 -7.19 21.89 -6.72
N LYS A 104 -8.28 22.10 -7.48
CA LYS A 104 -9.36 21.12 -7.66
C LYS A 104 -8.94 19.89 -8.46
N GLU A 105 -8.06 20.06 -9.44
CA GLU A 105 -7.52 18.94 -10.23
C GLU A 105 -6.55 18.09 -9.42
N LYS A 106 -5.91 18.69 -8.42
CA LYS A 106 -5.00 18.01 -7.49
C LYS A 106 -5.72 17.14 -6.49
N GLU A 107 -7.00 17.37 -6.21
CA GLU A 107 -7.72 16.62 -5.20
C GLU A 107 -7.81 15.13 -5.55
N LEU A 108 -7.57 14.28 -4.56
CA LEU A 108 -7.97 12.88 -4.58
C LEU A 108 -9.46 12.83 -4.27
N LYS A 109 -10.29 12.83 -5.31
CA LYS A 109 -11.75 13.04 -5.19
C LYS A 109 -12.44 11.85 -4.55
N ASP A 110 -11.98 10.66 -4.90
CA ASP A 110 -12.60 9.41 -4.50
C ASP A 110 -11.55 8.48 -3.89
N VAL A 111 -11.87 7.92 -2.72
CA VAL A 111 -11.02 6.92 -2.05
C VAL A 111 -11.91 5.76 -1.62
N PHE A 112 -11.64 4.58 -2.15
CA PHE A 112 -12.40 3.37 -1.87
C PHE A 112 -11.53 2.34 -1.18
N ILE A 113 -12.01 1.78 -0.06
CA ILE A 113 -11.38 0.66 0.64
C ILE A 113 -12.26 -0.57 0.50
N MET A 114 -11.71 -1.63 -0.07
CA MET A 114 -12.37 -2.90 -0.34
C MET A 114 -11.65 -4.03 0.39
N GLY A 115 -12.38 -4.82 1.18
CA GLY A 115 -11.86 -6.08 1.73
C GLY A 115 -12.19 -7.22 0.77
N SER A 116 -11.20 -7.73 0.03
CA SER A 116 -11.44 -8.65 -1.09
C SER A 116 -10.50 -9.85 -1.19
N TYR A 117 -9.33 -9.81 -0.54
CA TYR A 117 -8.41 -10.96 -0.60
C TYR A 117 -8.73 -11.97 0.52
N ASP A 118 -9.19 -13.16 0.15
CA ASP A 118 -9.38 -14.27 1.10
C ASP A 118 -8.11 -15.13 1.23
N SER A 119 -7.32 -15.25 0.15
CA SER A 119 -6.00 -15.88 0.12
C SER A 119 -5.00 -15.01 -0.62
N ALA A 120 -3.73 -15.11 -0.26
CA ALA A 120 -2.63 -14.42 -0.93
C ALA A 120 -1.37 -15.30 -0.90
N PHE A 121 -0.80 -15.53 -2.08
CA PHE A 121 0.49 -16.17 -2.27
C PHE A 121 1.41 -15.16 -2.95
N GLU A 122 2.40 -14.65 -2.22
CA GLU A 122 3.33 -13.65 -2.73
C GLU A 122 4.76 -14.08 -2.42
N ARG A 123 5.63 -13.97 -3.45
CA ARG A 123 7.08 -14.24 -3.34
C ARG A 123 7.39 -15.61 -2.74
N GLY A 124 6.58 -16.61 -3.05
CA GLY A 124 6.78 -17.98 -2.59
C GLY A 124 6.03 -18.37 -1.31
N PHE A 125 5.34 -17.43 -0.65
CA PHE A 125 4.70 -17.71 0.63
C PHE A 125 3.20 -17.47 0.63
N PHE A 126 2.46 -18.37 1.28
CA PHE A 126 1.11 -18.08 1.73
C PHE A 126 1.15 -17.12 2.91
N LEU A 127 0.44 -16.01 2.76
CA LEU A 127 0.50 -14.94 3.74
C LEU A 127 -0.58 -15.12 4.80
N PRO A 128 -0.33 -14.65 6.02
CA PRO A 128 -1.23 -14.88 7.13
C PRO A 128 -2.44 -13.95 7.06
N MET A 129 -3.44 -14.24 7.91
CA MET A 129 -4.52 -13.30 8.17
C MET A 129 -4.00 -12.04 8.89
N PRO A 130 -4.74 -10.92 8.84
CA PRO A 130 -4.35 -9.69 9.52
C PRO A 130 -4.10 -9.92 11.02
N GLY A 131 -3.07 -9.29 11.57
CA GLY A 131 -2.68 -9.44 12.98
C GLY A 131 -1.88 -10.70 13.32
N LYS A 132 -1.48 -11.49 12.31
CA LYS A 132 -0.70 -12.73 12.47
C LYS A 132 0.68 -12.68 11.82
N PHE A 133 1.16 -11.49 11.48
CA PHE A 133 2.44 -11.33 10.80
C PHE A 133 3.63 -11.62 11.70
N GLU A 134 3.60 -11.27 12.98
CA GLU A 134 4.72 -11.59 13.88
C GLU A 134 4.96 -13.11 14.01
N GLU A 135 3.89 -13.88 14.25
CA GLU A 135 3.94 -15.36 14.34
C GLU A 135 4.38 -15.98 13.00
N TRP A 136 3.84 -15.48 11.88
CA TRP A 136 4.18 -15.95 10.55
C TRP A 136 5.63 -15.65 10.18
N VAL A 137 6.16 -14.47 10.56
CA VAL A 137 7.56 -14.12 10.32
C VAL A 137 8.48 -15.09 11.05
N ALA A 138 8.23 -15.33 12.34
CA ALA A 138 9.04 -16.25 13.13
C ALA A 138 9.04 -17.67 12.55
N GLY A 139 7.89 -18.14 12.06
CA GLY A 139 7.77 -19.46 11.44
C GLY A 139 8.51 -19.63 10.10
N ASN A 140 8.83 -18.54 9.40
CA ASN A 140 9.45 -18.56 8.06
C ASN A 140 10.86 -17.93 8.05
N GLU A 141 11.38 -17.48 9.19
CA GLU A 141 12.63 -16.71 9.28
C GLU A 141 13.83 -17.44 8.64
N ALA A 142 13.94 -18.76 8.85
CA ALA A 142 15.03 -19.55 8.27
C ALA A 142 15.02 -19.51 6.73
N GLU A 143 13.84 -19.59 6.11
CA GLU A 143 13.69 -19.54 4.66
C GLU A 143 13.96 -18.14 4.11
N PHE A 144 13.51 -17.09 4.83
CA PHE A 144 13.83 -15.72 4.46
C PHE A 144 15.33 -15.45 4.44
N ARG A 145 16.07 -15.94 5.45
CA ARG A 145 17.52 -15.80 5.50
C ARG A 145 18.22 -16.61 4.40
N ALA A 146 17.70 -17.79 4.06
CA ALA A 146 18.21 -18.57 2.94
C ALA A 146 18.06 -17.81 1.61
N LEU A 147 16.85 -17.31 1.30
CA LEU A 147 16.58 -16.52 0.09
C LEU A 147 17.44 -15.24 0.03
N ALA A 148 17.61 -14.56 1.17
CA ALA A 148 18.49 -13.40 1.26
C ALA A 148 19.96 -13.76 0.95
N SER A 149 20.44 -14.90 1.44
CA SER A 149 21.80 -15.40 1.20
C SER A 149 22.04 -15.84 -0.24
N GLU A 150 20.98 -16.23 -0.96
CA GLU A 150 21.01 -16.57 -2.38
C GLU A 150 20.98 -15.33 -3.29
N GLY A 151 20.80 -14.14 -2.72
CA GLY A 151 20.87 -12.87 -3.45
C GLY A 151 19.51 -12.26 -3.78
N ASP A 152 18.40 -12.74 -3.20
CA ASP A 152 17.10 -12.10 -3.40
C ASP A 152 17.02 -10.79 -2.59
N GLU A 153 17.06 -9.66 -3.29
CA GLU A 153 17.05 -8.30 -2.72
C GLU A 153 15.83 -8.03 -1.83
N ILE A 154 14.65 -8.59 -2.16
CA ILE A 154 13.45 -8.40 -1.34
C ILE A 154 13.62 -9.07 0.02
N PHE A 155 14.25 -10.25 0.04
CA PHE A 155 14.49 -10.97 1.29
C PHE A 155 15.71 -10.41 2.05
N GLN A 156 16.67 -9.80 1.37
CA GLN A 156 17.73 -9.03 2.02
C GLN A 156 17.15 -7.83 2.78
N ASP A 157 16.27 -7.06 2.14
CA ASP A 157 15.53 -5.98 2.78
C ASP A 157 14.69 -6.52 3.95
N LEU A 158 13.99 -7.64 3.76
CA LEU A 158 13.20 -8.27 4.83
C LEU A 158 14.07 -8.65 6.02
N VAL A 159 15.22 -9.27 5.80
CA VAL A 159 16.14 -9.64 6.90
C VAL A 159 16.60 -8.39 7.64
N GLU A 160 16.93 -7.29 6.95
CA GLU A 160 17.21 -6.01 7.61
C GLU A 160 16.02 -5.53 8.45
N GLU A 161 14.79 -5.66 7.95
CA GLU A 161 13.58 -5.36 8.72
C GLU A 161 13.48 -6.20 10.01
N LEU A 162 13.78 -7.50 9.95
CA LEU A 162 13.76 -8.39 11.13
C LEU A 162 14.78 -7.94 12.18
N GLU A 163 15.95 -7.50 11.74
CA GLU A 163 17.03 -7.05 12.62
C GLU A 163 16.81 -5.64 13.19
N THR A 164 15.91 -4.84 12.61
CA THR A 164 15.73 -3.44 13.00
C THR A 164 14.40 -3.17 13.66
N ARG A 165 13.33 -3.90 13.31
CA ARG A 165 11.96 -3.66 13.79
C ARG A 165 11.67 -4.45 15.08
N PRO A 166 11.36 -3.78 16.21
CA PRO A 166 11.17 -4.45 17.50
C PRO A 166 10.09 -5.54 17.50
N GLU A 167 8.99 -5.35 16.76
CA GLU A 167 7.87 -6.30 16.70
C GLU A 167 8.26 -7.68 16.17
N PHE A 168 9.32 -7.79 15.35
CA PHE A 168 9.79 -9.06 14.81
C PHE A 168 10.86 -9.74 15.68
N LYS A 169 11.41 -9.04 16.68
CA LYS A 169 12.43 -9.60 17.58
C LYS A 169 11.87 -10.37 18.77
N VAL A 170 10.60 -10.15 19.11
CA VAL A 170 10.00 -10.61 20.38
C VAL A 170 9.69 -12.10 20.38
N VAL A 171 9.56 -12.73 19.21
CA VAL A 171 9.11 -14.12 19.09
C VAL A 171 10.24 -15.15 19.34
N ASN A 172 11.52 -14.74 19.29
CA ASN A 172 12.68 -15.63 19.53
C ASN A 172 13.02 -15.83 21.02
N LYS A 173 12.05 -15.65 21.93
CA LYS A 173 12.19 -15.94 23.37
C LYS A 173 11.15 -16.97 23.82
N ALA A 174 11.33 -18.23 23.41
CA ALA A 174 10.76 -19.39 24.08
C ALA A 174 11.71 -20.58 23.93
#